data_AF-A0A920HYH9-F1
#
_entry.id   AF-A0A920HYH9-F1
#
_cell.length_a   1.000
_cell.length_b   1.000
_cell.length_c   1.000
_cell.angle_alpha   90.00
_cell.angle_beta   90.00
_cell.angle_gamma   90.00
#
_symmetry.space_group_name_H-M   'P 1'
#
loop_
_entity.id
_entity.type
_entity.pdbx_description
1 polymer ?
#
loop_
_entity_poly.entity_id
_entity_poly.type
_entity_poly.pdbx_seq_one_letter_code
_entity_poly.pdbx_strand_id
1 'polypeptide(L)'
;MRKTIIGSKFHIIERRNGFVIRKQFEPYISPTKDNLRKISFKIIDVLSDLHKINPDEVGLGDLGKPDGFVLRQLNGWEERWKKSTEETDLNSKFDKLISYLRSTLPQPQTVTILHNDFKLDNIMWSNADPFDPIAVFDWDMCTRGDPLMDLGHMLNYWIDETDNEAVN
;
A
#
# COMPACT_ATOMS: atom_id res chain seq x y z
N MET A 1 -20.53 32.70 -13.42
CA MET A 1 -19.35 31.89 -13.75
C MET A 1 -18.65 31.49 -12.46
N ARG A 2 -18.50 30.20 -12.15
CA ARG A 2 -17.66 29.75 -11.03
C ARG A 2 -16.21 30.15 -11.37
N LYS A 3 -15.62 31.06 -10.59
CA LYS A 3 -14.20 31.42 -10.75
C LYS A 3 -13.37 30.16 -10.48
N THR A 4 -12.62 29.69 -11.47
CA THR A 4 -11.64 28.63 -11.32
C THR A 4 -10.30 29.27 -10.92
N ILE A 5 -9.68 28.81 -9.83
CA ILE A 5 -8.43 29.40 -9.31
C ILE A 5 -7.27 29.08 -10.27
N ILE A 6 -7.12 27.81 -10.68
CA ILE A 6 -6.04 27.35 -11.58
C ILE A 6 -6.54 26.46 -12.74
N GLY A 7 -7.85 26.30 -12.92
CA GLY A 7 -8.41 25.49 -14.00
C GLY A 7 -8.44 23.97 -13.76
N SER A 8 -8.02 23.49 -12.60
CA SER A 8 -8.04 22.06 -12.21
C SER A 8 -8.48 21.86 -10.75
N LYS A 9 -8.77 20.61 -10.39
CA LYS A 9 -8.95 20.22 -8.98
C LYS A 9 -7.59 20.16 -8.31
N PHE A 10 -7.50 20.67 -7.09
CA PHE A 10 -6.30 20.61 -6.25
C PHE A 10 -6.72 20.60 -4.78
N HIS A 11 -5.80 20.19 -3.91
CA HIS A 11 -5.91 20.36 -2.47
C HIS A 11 -4.66 21.07 -1.95
N ILE A 12 -4.76 21.67 -0.76
CA ILE A 12 -3.63 22.25 -0.03
C ILE A 12 -3.48 21.43 1.24
N ILE A 13 -2.26 20.99 1.52
CA ILE A 13 -1.93 20.20 2.71
C ILE A 13 -0.83 20.88 3.50
N GLU A 14 -0.72 20.52 4.77
CA GLU A 14 0.40 20.94 5.61
C GLU A 14 1.72 20.38 5.05
N ARG A 15 2.75 21.23 5.00
CA ARG A 15 4.11 20.78 4.72
C ARG A 15 4.75 20.22 6.00
N ARG A 16 4.96 18.91 6.05
CA ARG A 16 5.80 18.26 7.06
C ARG A 16 7.29 18.35 6.68
N ASN A 17 8.16 18.37 7.69
CA ASN A 17 9.62 18.44 7.51
C ASN A 17 10.27 17.18 8.09
N GLY A 18 10.74 16.30 7.19
CA GLY A 18 11.34 15.01 7.51
C GLY A 18 12.02 14.43 6.27
N PHE A 19 12.36 13.15 6.33
CA PHE A 19 12.97 12.41 5.22
C PHE A 19 12.15 11.18 4.85
N VAL A 20 12.39 10.63 3.66
CA VAL A 20 11.72 9.42 3.16
C VAL A 20 12.79 8.39 2.86
N ILE A 21 12.67 7.20 3.46
CA ILE A 21 13.59 6.09 3.20
C ILE A 21 13.19 5.44 1.88
N ARG A 22 14.15 5.39 0.94
CA ARG A 22 13.99 4.72 -0.35
C ARG A 22 15.01 3.58 -0.45
N LYS A 23 15.83 3.56 -1.51
CA LYS A 23 16.88 2.55 -1.72
C LYS A 23 18.09 2.72 -0.78
N GLN A 24 18.29 3.90 -0.23
CA GLN A 24 19.44 4.21 0.62
C GLN A 24 18.96 4.82 1.92
N PHE A 25 19.60 4.43 3.02
CA PHE A 25 19.43 5.07 4.30
C PHE A 25 20.16 6.41 4.32
N GLU A 26 19.61 7.34 5.11
CA GLU A 26 20.32 8.57 5.41
C GLU A 26 21.65 8.25 6.13
N PRO A 27 22.74 9.01 5.90
CA PRO A 27 24.07 8.67 6.42
C PRO A 27 24.15 8.52 7.94
N TYR A 28 23.25 9.17 8.68
CA TYR A 28 23.17 9.11 10.14
C TYR A 28 22.37 7.89 10.66
N ILE A 29 21.77 7.10 9.76
CA ILE A 29 21.06 5.86 10.08
C ILE A 29 21.92 4.70 9.60
N SER A 30 22.74 4.17 10.51
CA SER A 30 23.48 2.94 10.20
C SER A 30 22.50 1.77 10.00
N PRO A 31 22.58 1.00 8.91
CA PRO A 31 21.67 -0.13 8.63
C PRO A 31 22.04 -1.36 9.46
N THR A 32 22.13 -1.20 10.79
CA THR A 32 22.33 -2.32 11.71
C THR A 32 21.05 -3.13 11.80
N LYS A 33 21.18 -4.42 12.11
CA LYS A 33 20.02 -5.32 12.32
C LYS A 33 18.98 -4.73 13.28
N ASP A 34 19.43 -4.09 14.36
CA ASP A 34 18.55 -3.48 15.36
C ASP A 34 17.79 -2.27 14.81
N ASN A 35 18.46 -1.41 14.03
CA ASN A 35 17.81 -0.25 13.42
C ASN A 35 16.80 -0.68 12.34
N LEU A 36 17.17 -1.64 11.49
CA LEU A 36 16.27 -2.21 10.50
C LEU A 36 15.05 -2.83 11.18
N ARG A 37 15.27 -3.60 12.25
CA ARG A 37 14.17 -4.17 13.05
C ARG A 37 13.25 -3.08 13.59
N LYS A 38 13.79 -2.02 14.22
CA LYS A 38 12.97 -0.92 14.74
C LYS A 38 12.09 -0.29 13.66
N ILE A 39 12.66 0.00 12.49
CA ILE A 39 11.94 0.59 11.35
C ILE A 39 10.84 -0.37 10.87
N SER A 40 11.16 -1.65 10.66
CA SER A 40 10.20 -2.65 10.21
C SER A 40 9.01 -2.79 11.17
N PHE A 41 9.27 -2.89 12.47
CA PHE A 41 8.20 -2.96 13.47
C PHE A 41 7.38 -1.67 13.52
N LYS A 42 8.02 -0.50 13.36
CA LYS A 42 7.31 0.78 13.34
C LYS A 42 6.37 0.91 12.13
N ILE A 43 6.75 0.40 10.96
CA ILE A 43 5.88 0.33 9.78
C ILE A 43 4.64 -0.52 10.07
N ILE A 44 4.82 -1.68 10.72
CA ILE A 44 3.72 -2.56 11.13
C ILE A 44 2.82 -1.87 12.17
N ASP A 45 3.40 -1.16 13.14
CA ASP A 45 2.62 -0.38 14.12
C ASP A 45 1.72 0.65 13.42
N VAL A 46 2.29 1.43 12.49
CA VAL A 46 1.53 2.46 11.74
C VAL A 46 0.40 1.82 10.92
N LEU A 47 0.66 0.71 10.24
CA LEU A 47 -0.37 0.00 9.48
C LEU A 47 -1.48 -0.54 10.40
N SER A 48 -1.09 -1.13 11.53
CA SER A 48 -2.03 -1.62 12.53
C SER A 48 -2.89 -0.50 13.10
N ASP A 49 -2.30 0.66 13.38
CA ASP A 49 -3.01 1.81 13.91
C ASP A 49 -3.98 2.41 12.89
N LEU A 50 -3.60 2.46 11.60
CA LEU A 50 -4.53 2.79 10.51
C LEU A 50 -5.72 1.82 10.49
N HIS A 51 -5.44 0.51 10.57
CA HIS A 51 -6.48 -0.52 10.47
C HIS A 51 -7.43 -0.58 11.67
N LYS A 52 -7.07 0.04 12.81
CA LYS A 52 -7.93 0.18 13.99
C LYS A 52 -8.92 1.35 13.89
N ILE A 53 -8.74 2.27 12.94
CA ILE A 53 -9.63 3.42 12.78
C ILE A 53 -11.00 2.91 12.29
N ASN A 54 -12.06 3.23 13.03
CA ASN A 54 -13.43 2.99 12.58
C ASN A 54 -13.78 3.99 11.47
N PRO A 55 -14.05 3.54 10.22
CA PRO A 55 -14.34 4.45 9.12
C PRO A 55 -15.56 5.35 9.39
N ASP A 56 -16.57 4.85 10.10
CA ASP A 56 -17.81 5.60 10.37
C ASP A 56 -17.54 6.78 11.32
N GLU A 57 -16.68 6.58 12.32
CA GLU A 57 -16.35 7.61 13.33
C GLU A 57 -15.53 8.77 12.75
N VAL A 58 -14.80 8.53 11.64
CA VAL A 58 -13.99 9.55 10.96
C VAL A 58 -14.64 10.10 9.69
N GLY A 59 -15.92 9.78 9.44
CA GLY A 59 -16.66 10.28 8.27
C GLY A 59 -16.29 9.62 6.94
N LEU A 60 -15.65 8.44 6.98
CA LEU A 60 -15.27 7.62 5.82
C LEU A 60 -16.15 6.37 5.67
N GLY A 61 -17.30 6.34 6.36
CA GLY A 61 -18.30 5.27 6.31
C GLY A 61 -18.94 5.02 4.94
N ASP A 62 -18.78 5.93 4.00
CA ASP A 62 -19.25 5.79 2.60
C ASP A 62 -18.09 5.64 1.59
N LEU A 63 -16.85 5.55 2.06
CA LEU A 63 -15.69 5.44 1.19
C LEU A 63 -15.66 4.07 0.49
N GLY A 64 -15.67 4.05 -0.84
CA GLY A 64 -15.54 2.80 -1.60
C GLY A 64 -16.66 1.79 -1.34
N LYS A 65 -16.41 0.51 -1.67
CA LYS A 65 -17.37 -0.60 -1.51
C LYS A 65 -16.62 -1.80 -0.94
N PRO A 66 -16.71 -2.11 0.37
CA PRO A 66 -15.90 -3.20 0.94
C PRO A 66 -16.37 -4.60 0.53
N ASP A 67 -17.68 -4.81 0.39
CA ASP A 67 -18.25 -6.12 0.06
C ASP A 67 -17.72 -6.63 -1.27
N GLY A 68 -17.14 -7.82 -1.31
CA GLY A 68 -16.58 -8.42 -2.53
C GLY A 68 -15.35 -7.69 -3.09
N PHE A 69 -14.67 -6.86 -2.28
CA PHE A 69 -13.48 -6.12 -2.71
C PHE A 69 -12.38 -7.00 -3.28
N VAL A 70 -12.00 -8.07 -2.58
CA VAL A 70 -10.92 -8.99 -3.02
C VAL A 70 -11.22 -9.60 -4.39
N LEU A 71 -12.43 -10.12 -4.59
CA LEU A 71 -12.85 -10.69 -5.87
C LEU A 71 -12.85 -9.65 -6.99
N ARG A 72 -13.30 -8.42 -6.71
CA ARG A 72 -13.24 -7.34 -7.70
C ARG A 72 -11.81 -6.96 -8.06
N GLN A 73 -10.90 -6.93 -7.10
CA GLN A 73 -9.48 -6.68 -7.39
C GLN A 73 -8.92 -7.76 -8.31
N LEU A 74 -9.18 -9.04 -8.01
CA LEU A 74 -8.74 -10.17 -8.83
C LEU A 74 -9.27 -10.06 -10.27
N ASN A 75 -10.58 -9.82 -10.44
CA ASN A 75 -11.19 -9.67 -11.76
C ASN A 75 -10.62 -8.46 -12.52
N GLY A 76 -10.43 -7.32 -11.84
CA GLY A 76 -9.88 -6.11 -12.45
C GLY A 76 -8.42 -6.26 -12.88
N TRP A 77 -7.61 -7.03 -12.14
CA TRP A 77 -6.24 -7.39 -12.56
C TRP A 77 -6.25 -8.35 -13.74
N GLU A 78 -7.13 -9.35 -13.73
CA GLU A 78 -7.28 -10.29 -14.85
C GLU A 78 -7.64 -9.56 -16.15
N GLU A 79 -8.61 -8.65 -16.11
CA GLU A 79 -9.02 -7.86 -17.27
C GLU A 79 -7.92 -6.94 -17.78
N ARG A 80 -7.15 -6.30 -16.88
CA ARG A 80 -6.04 -5.44 -17.26
C ARG A 80 -4.91 -6.23 -17.89
N TRP A 81 -4.59 -7.40 -17.35
CA TRP A 81 -3.55 -8.27 -17.87
C TRP A 81 -3.87 -8.75 -19.30
N LYS A 82 -5.10 -9.22 -19.53
CA LYS A 82 -5.54 -9.64 -20.88
C LYS A 82 -5.47 -8.52 -21.92
N LYS A 83 -5.49 -7.26 -21.49
CA LYS A 83 -5.33 -6.08 -22.35
C LYS A 83 -3.88 -5.61 -22.48
N SER A 84 -2.97 -6.06 -21.61
CA SER A 84 -1.58 -5.57 -21.59
C SER A 84 -0.64 -6.36 -22.47
N THR A 85 -0.95 -7.60 -22.83
CA THR A 85 -0.06 -8.44 -23.64
C THR A 85 -0.81 -9.51 -24.43
N GLU A 86 -0.31 -9.79 -25.64
CA GLU A 86 -0.75 -10.91 -26.49
C GLU A 86 0.19 -12.13 -26.38
N GLU A 87 1.22 -12.07 -25.53
CA GLU A 87 2.22 -13.14 -25.39
C GLU A 87 1.62 -14.40 -24.74
N THR A 88 1.47 -15.45 -25.54
CA THR A 88 0.78 -16.69 -25.15
C THR A 88 1.40 -17.38 -23.94
N ASP A 89 2.74 -17.42 -23.84
CA ASP A 89 3.44 -18.12 -22.76
C ASP A 89 3.23 -17.44 -21.41
N LEU A 90 3.29 -16.10 -21.38
CA LEU A 90 2.99 -15.32 -20.18
C LEU A 90 1.51 -15.43 -19.81
N ASN A 91 0.61 -15.40 -20.79
CA ASN A 91 -0.82 -15.58 -20.56
C ASN A 91 -1.14 -16.94 -19.93
N SER A 92 -0.52 -18.03 -20.39
CA SER A 92 -0.70 -19.36 -19.79
C SER A 92 -0.26 -19.45 -18.33
N LYS A 93 0.85 -18.78 -17.97
CA LYS A 93 1.30 -18.71 -16.57
C LYS A 93 0.34 -17.89 -15.71
N PHE A 94 -0.11 -16.75 -16.24
CA PHE A 94 -1.04 -15.87 -15.56
C PHE A 94 -2.41 -16.51 -15.35
N ASP A 95 -2.94 -17.24 -16.35
CA ASP A 95 -4.21 -17.97 -16.24
C ASP A 95 -4.17 -19.02 -15.12
N LYS A 96 -3.04 -19.74 -14.98
CA LYS A 96 -2.84 -20.68 -13.86
C LYS A 96 -2.84 -19.96 -12.52
N LEU A 97 -2.16 -18.81 -12.42
CA LEU A 97 -2.14 -18.00 -11.20
C LEU A 97 -3.54 -17.50 -10.83
N ILE A 98 -4.29 -16.93 -11.78
CA ILE A 98 -5.65 -16.45 -11.54
C ILE A 98 -6.58 -17.58 -11.12
N SER A 99 -6.49 -18.74 -11.78
CA SER A 99 -7.28 -19.92 -11.40
C SER A 99 -6.98 -20.36 -9.96
N TYR A 100 -5.69 -20.40 -9.59
CA TYR A 100 -5.27 -20.71 -8.23
C TYR A 100 -5.84 -19.69 -7.23
N LEU A 101 -5.58 -18.39 -7.42
CA LEU A 101 -6.06 -17.32 -6.55
C LEU A 101 -7.59 -17.33 -6.40
N ARG A 102 -8.32 -17.62 -7.48
CA ARG A 102 -9.78 -17.71 -7.46
C ARG A 102 -10.29 -18.87 -6.61
N SER A 103 -9.57 -20.00 -6.61
CA SER A 103 -9.91 -21.18 -5.79
C SER A 103 -9.50 -21.06 -4.32
N THR A 104 -8.61 -20.12 -4.00
CA THR A 104 -8.09 -19.86 -2.64
C THR A 104 -8.50 -18.48 -2.10
N LEU A 105 -9.55 -17.87 -2.66
CA LEU A 105 -10.02 -16.55 -2.23
C LEU A 105 -10.27 -16.53 -0.71
N PRO A 106 -9.62 -15.63 0.04
CA PRO A 106 -9.83 -15.52 1.47
C PRO A 106 -11.25 -15.04 1.76
N GLN A 107 -11.83 -15.55 2.85
CA GLN A 107 -13.09 -15.04 3.36
C GLN A 107 -12.83 -13.70 4.06
N PRO A 108 -13.58 -12.63 3.72
CA PRO A 108 -13.44 -11.34 4.38
C PRO A 108 -13.68 -11.46 5.89
N GLN A 109 -12.76 -10.92 6.71
CA GLN A 109 -12.85 -11.02 8.16
C GLN A 109 -13.43 -9.74 8.80
N THR A 110 -13.03 -8.59 8.28
CA THR A 110 -13.44 -7.28 8.79
C THR A 110 -13.30 -6.22 7.70
N VAL A 111 -13.80 -5.02 7.96
CA VAL A 111 -13.69 -3.86 7.07
C VAL A 111 -12.95 -2.75 7.78
N THR A 112 -11.87 -2.28 7.17
CA THR A 112 -11.11 -1.12 7.64
C THR A 112 -10.77 -0.17 6.49
N ILE A 113 -10.11 0.94 6.82
CA ILE A 113 -9.50 1.84 5.83
C ILE A 113 -8.26 1.15 5.26
N LEU A 114 -8.22 1.02 3.93
CA LEU A 114 -7.06 0.51 3.21
C LEU A 114 -6.31 1.66 2.54
N HIS A 115 -5.00 1.67 2.65
CA HIS A 115 -4.15 2.55 1.88
C HIS A 115 -4.03 2.11 0.41
N ASN A 116 -3.97 0.79 0.17
CA ASN A 116 -3.69 0.10 -1.10
C ASN A 116 -2.32 0.41 -1.74
N ASP A 117 -1.44 1.13 -1.05
CA ASP A 117 -0.07 1.38 -1.46
C ASP A 117 0.84 1.59 -0.25
N PHE A 118 0.62 0.81 0.81
CA PHE A 118 1.36 1.00 2.05
C PHE A 118 2.77 0.42 1.93
N LYS A 119 3.78 1.28 1.88
CA LYS A 119 5.19 0.93 1.72
C LYS A 119 6.09 2.00 2.33
N LEU A 120 7.36 1.64 2.55
CA LEU A 120 8.32 2.44 3.32
C LEU A 120 8.55 3.85 2.73
N ASP A 121 8.54 4.00 1.41
CA ASP A 121 8.76 5.27 0.72
C ASP A 121 7.51 6.17 0.67
N ASN A 122 6.35 5.67 1.13
CA ASN A 122 5.15 6.47 1.39
C ASN A 122 5.08 6.96 2.85
N ILE A 123 6.13 6.76 3.65
CA ILE A 123 6.22 7.23 5.03
C ILE A 123 7.31 8.30 5.16
N MET A 124 6.96 9.43 5.77
CA MET A 124 7.93 10.43 6.20
C MET A 124 8.37 10.16 7.64
N TRP A 125 9.67 10.26 7.88
CA TRP A 125 10.33 10.06 9.15
C TRP A 125 10.88 11.39 9.69
N SER A 126 10.91 11.53 11.02
CA SER A 126 11.37 12.74 11.70
C SER A 126 12.87 12.96 11.56
N ASN A 127 13.29 14.19 11.27
CA ASN A 127 14.72 14.56 11.32
C ASN A 127 15.30 14.55 12.74
N ALA A 128 14.45 14.60 13.77
CA ALA A 128 14.88 14.59 15.17
C ALA A 128 15.03 13.15 15.73
N ASP A 129 14.19 12.23 15.26
CA ASP A 129 14.26 10.80 15.58
C ASP A 129 14.00 9.98 14.31
N PRO A 130 15.01 9.29 13.75
CA PRO A 130 14.84 8.53 12.51
C PRO A 130 13.92 7.31 12.64
N PHE A 131 13.43 6.98 13.84
CA PHE A 131 12.49 5.89 14.10
C PHE A 131 11.05 6.38 14.36
N ASP A 132 10.80 7.68 14.21
CA ASP A 132 9.49 8.30 14.42
C ASP A 132 8.83 8.67 13.08
N PRO A 133 7.73 8.00 12.67
CA PRO A 133 6.99 8.33 11.47
C PRO A 133 6.06 9.54 11.72
N ILE A 134 6.15 10.56 10.86
CA ILE A 134 5.43 11.83 11.03
C ILE A 134 4.36 12.10 9.94
N ALA A 135 4.36 11.31 8.86
CA ALA A 135 3.32 11.36 7.83
C ALA A 135 3.26 10.08 7.00
N VAL A 136 2.07 9.79 6.46
CA VAL A 136 1.83 8.78 5.42
C VAL A 136 1.26 9.51 4.20
N PHE A 137 1.80 9.22 3.02
CA PHE A 137 1.48 9.90 1.75
C PHE A 137 0.81 8.97 0.74
N ASP A 138 0.36 9.56 -0.37
CA ASP A 138 -0.16 8.84 -1.54
C ASP A 138 -1.45 8.04 -1.27
N TRP A 139 -2.46 8.74 -0.76
CA TRP A 139 -3.78 8.19 -0.44
C TRP A 139 -4.71 8.07 -1.67
N ASP A 140 -4.21 8.23 -2.90
CA ASP A 140 -5.05 8.27 -4.11
C ASP A 140 -5.74 6.92 -4.40
N MET A 141 -5.21 5.82 -3.85
CA MET A 141 -5.79 4.47 -3.95
C MET A 141 -6.60 4.06 -2.71
N CYS A 142 -6.80 4.98 -1.76
CA CYS A 142 -7.48 4.70 -0.49
C CYS A 142 -8.93 4.22 -0.70
N THR A 143 -9.33 3.21 0.06
CA THR A 143 -10.69 2.66 0.03
C THR A 143 -11.01 1.97 1.36
N ARG A 144 -12.07 1.16 1.39
CA ARG A 144 -12.34 0.22 2.47
C ARG A 144 -12.32 -1.23 2.00
N GLY A 145 -11.86 -2.13 2.86
CA GLY A 145 -11.81 -3.56 2.61
C GLY A 145 -11.13 -4.32 3.73
N ASP A 146 -10.74 -5.57 3.44
CA ASP A 146 -10.07 -6.43 4.39
C ASP A 146 -8.60 -5.98 4.62
N PRO A 147 -8.15 -5.77 5.88
CA PRO A 147 -6.79 -5.31 6.20
C PRO A 147 -5.68 -6.19 5.60
N LEU A 148 -5.96 -7.47 5.35
CA LEU A 148 -4.99 -8.39 4.76
C LEU A 148 -4.56 -7.96 3.34
N MET A 149 -5.36 -7.15 2.64
CA MET A 149 -4.99 -6.60 1.34
C MET A 149 -3.79 -5.65 1.44
N ASP A 150 -3.80 -4.74 2.42
CA ASP A 150 -2.66 -3.85 2.67
C ASP A 150 -1.45 -4.63 3.19
N LEU A 151 -1.68 -5.55 4.14
CA LEU A 151 -0.59 -6.36 4.71
C LEU A 151 0.10 -7.19 3.62
N GLY A 152 -0.68 -7.88 2.78
CA GLY A 152 -0.14 -8.66 1.66
C GLY A 152 0.58 -7.78 0.64
N HIS A 153 0.04 -6.61 0.31
CA HIS A 153 0.70 -5.66 -0.58
C HIS A 153 2.03 -5.15 -0.01
N MET A 154 2.05 -4.75 1.27
CA MET A 154 3.25 -4.29 1.97
C MET A 154 4.35 -5.38 1.98
N LEU A 155 3.98 -6.64 2.23
CA LEU A 155 4.92 -7.76 2.24
C LEU A 155 5.57 -8.03 0.88
N ASN A 156 4.92 -7.69 -0.24
CA ASN A 156 5.52 -7.84 -1.57
C ASN A 156 6.73 -6.90 -1.79
N TYR A 157 6.89 -5.85 -0.98
CA TYR A 157 8.07 -4.98 -1.03
C TYR A 157 9.22 -5.47 -0.14
N TRP A 158 8.99 -6.51 0.67
CA TRP A 158 10.05 -7.15 1.44
C TRP A 158 10.71 -8.23 0.58
N ILE A 159 11.82 -7.85 -0.03
CA ILE A 159 12.65 -8.75 -0.84
C ILE A 159 13.66 -9.43 0.08
N ASP A 160 13.79 -10.75 -0.03
CA ASP A 160 14.82 -11.54 0.62
C ASP A 160 16.09 -11.56 -0.24
N GLU A 161 17.28 -11.70 0.37
CA GLU A 161 18.55 -11.83 -0.38
C GLU A 161 18.54 -13.05 -1.33
N THR A 162 17.68 -14.03 -1.04
CA THR A 162 17.48 -15.23 -1.86
C THR A 162 16.44 -15.07 -2.96
N ASP A 163 15.72 -13.95 -3.02
CA ASP A 163 14.79 -13.66 -4.11
C ASP A 163 15.53 -13.38 -5.41
N ASN A 164 14.96 -13.85 -6.52
CA ASN A 164 15.59 -13.83 -7.83
C ASN A 164 15.85 -12.38 -8.29
N GLU A 165 16.96 -12.11 -9.00
CA GLU A 165 17.35 -10.73 -9.40
C GLU A 165 16.26 -9.98 -10.19
N ALA A 166 15.33 -10.69 -10.84
CA ALA A 166 14.17 -10.11 -11.52
C ALA A 166 13.15 -9.41 -10.59
N VAL A 167 13.31 -9.54 -9.26
CA VAL A 167 12.49 -8.92 -8.21
C VAL A 167 13.19 -7.69 -7.58
N ASN A 168 14.48 -7.45 -7.88
CA ASN A 168 15.33 -6.36 -7.34
C ASN A 168 15.26 -5.04 -8.12
#